data_AF-A0A8H9WD08-F1
#
_entry.id   AF-A0A8H9WD08-F1
#
_cell.length_a   1.000
_cell.length_b   1.000
_cell.length_c   1.000
_cell.angle_alpha   90.00
_cell.angle_beta   90.00
_cell.angle_gamma   90.00
#
_symmetry.space_group_name_H-M   'P 1'
#
loop_
_entity.id
_entity.type
_entity.pdbx_description
1 polymer ?
#
loop_
_entity_poly.entity_id
_entity_poly.type
_entity_poly.pdbx_seq_one_letter_code
_entity_poly.pdbx_strand_id
1 'polypeptide(L)'
;MSKKSRIAIIGRPNVGKSTLFNRLSGKRTSIVDQVEGVTRDRIYSSGEWLNKGFDIIDTGGFVSSNEDIFNEKIKEQIIEALNECDGIIFMVDGKDGLNPNDSHLAKMVRHSSKNYVLAVNKCDTPDHNDRIIPFFSLGLKEPVPISGLNGAGVGDVLDTLFAHEDLQGQDFEDIDEESMSISIVGMPNVGKSSILNALIQKEQAIVSNIAGTTRDSIDTHIKWHGHSIKIVDTAGLRKKSKIDDDIEYYSSLRAVDSLIRSDVVLLVIDAEKGFTKQEKTIASEIIRRGKRMVILVNKWDLTANKNISAEMFKEEMIHEFHLMQYYPILFVSALTKRRISNVLSETWTVFEKQRDKIGTKALNEWLVKAVRKYPPPALQGKSIKLKFVDQVQFLPPIFAFFCNYPKLITVAYKRYLHNQLRESFDLDGLTIKLSVRKG
;
A
#
# COMPACT_ATOMS: atom_id res chain seq x y z
N MET A 1 -19.86 -8.77 -1.61
CA MET A 1 -19.48 -7.53 -0.91
C MET A 1 -19.93 -6.36 -1.77
N SER A 2 -20.68 -5.44 -1.17
CA SER A 2 -21.15 -4.22 -1.84
C SER A 2 -19.95 -3.38 -2.31
N LYS A 3 -20.04 -2.80 -3.50
CA LYS A 3 -18.98 -2.03 -4.16
C LYS A 3 -18.69 -0.76 -3.32
N LYS A 4 -17.42 -0.51 -2.97
CA LYS A 4 -17.01 0.79 -2.39
C LYS A 4 -17.41 1.93 -3.33
N SER A 5 -17.98 3.01 -2.78
CA SER A 5 -18.36 4.18 -3.57
C SER A 5 -17.14 4.77 -4.24
N ARG A 6 -17.23 5.00 -5.55
CA ARG A 6 -16.16 5.60 -6.36
C ARG A 6 -16.46 7.08 -6.59
N ILE A 7 -15.50 7.94 -6.30
CA ILE A 7 -15.61 9.39 -6.44
C ILE A 7 -14.63 9.85 -7.51
N ALA A 8 -15.14 10.48 -8.57
CA ALA A 8 -14.30 11.08 -9.60
C ALA A 8 -14.05 12.56 -9.33
N ILE A 9 -12.79 13.01 -9.42
CA ILE A 9 -12.45 14.43 -9.39
C ILE A 9 -12.32 14.93 -10.83
N ILE A 10 -13.27 15.73 -11.28
CA ILE A 10 -13.39 16.22 -12.67
C ILE A 10 -13.16 17.72 -12.70
N GLY A 11 -12.50 18.24 -13.75
CA GLY A 11 -12.30 19.67 -13.93
C GLY A 11 -11.22 19.95 -14.97
N ARG A 12 -11.15 21.17 -15.49
CA ARG A 12 -10.11 21.57 -16.46
C ARG A 12 -8.70 21.48 -15.85
N PRO A 13 -7.62 21.49 -16.67
CA PRO A 13 -6.25 21.56 -16.16
C PRO A 13 -6.04 22.74 -15.20
N ASN A 14 -5.10 22.58 -14.26
CA ASN A 14 -4.63 23.61 -13.34
C ASN A 14 -5.62 24.15 -12.29
N VAL A 15 -6.84 23.61 -12.19
CA VAL A 15 -7.79 23.94 -11.11
C VAL A 15 -7.40 23.37 -9.73
N GLY A 16 -6.36 22.55 -9.66
CA GLY A 16 -5.86 21.95 -8.40
C GLY A 16 -6.42 20.57 -8.05
N LYS A 17 -6.86 19.79 -9.05
CA LYS A 17 -7.34 18.41 -8.88
C LYS A 17 -6.38 17.51 -8.11
N SER A 18 -5.11 17.45 -8.53
CA SER A 18 -4.10 16.61 -7.87
C SER A 18 -3.78 17.07 -6.45
N THR A 19 -3.95 18.36 -6.15
CA THR A 19 -3.82 18.88 -4.78
C THR A 19 -4.94 18.35 -3.89
N LEU A 20 -6.19 18.37 -4.38
CA LEU A 20 -7.33 17.81 -3.65
C LEU A 20 -7.22 16.28 -3.55
N PHE A 21 -6.83 15.60 -4.62
CA PHE A 21 -6.60 14.16 -4.65
C PHE A 21 -5.64 13.73 -3.54
N ASN A 22 -4.43 14.30 -3.52
CA ASN A 22 -3.42 13.98 -2.51
C ASN A 22 -3.91 14.23 -1.07
N ARG A 23 -4.75 15.26 -0.88
CA ARG A 23 -5.33 15.58 0.43
C ARG A 23 -6.35 14.53 0.86
N LEU A 24 -7.24 14.11 -0.04
CA LEU A 24 -8.26 13.12 0.26
C LEU A 24 -7.67 11.71 0.45
N SER A 25 -6.61 11.39 -0.30
CA SER A 25 -5.79 10.18 -0.13
C SER A 25 -5.01 10.12 1.19
N GLY A 26 -4.81 11.26 1.86
CA GLY A 26 -3.80 11.43 2.91
C GLY A 26 -4.25 11.15 4.35
N LYS A 27 -5.52 10.78 4.61
CA LYS A 27 -6.02 10.66 5.99
C LYS A 27 -5.86 9.30 6.68
N ARG A 28 -5.65 8.20 5.96
CA ARG A 28 -5.01 6.95 6.46
C ARG A 28 -5.00 5.87 5.36
N THR A 29 -4.15 6.05 4.36
CA THR A 29 -3.45 4.94 3.66
C THR A 29 -2.37 5.58 2.80
N SER A 30 -1.15 5.50 3.27
CA SER A 30 0.04 5.70 2.46
C SER A 30 0.01 4.72 1.29
N ILE A 31 -0.20 5.20 0.07
CA ILE A 31 0.59 4.93 -1.16
C ILE A 31 0.00 5.84 -2.24
N VAL A 32 0.72 6.91 -2.58
CA VAL A 32 0.73 7.42 -3.96
C VAL A 32 2.09 6.99 -4.49
N ASP A 33 2.11 5.89 -5.23
CA ASP A 33 3.28 5.49 -6.01
C ASP A 33 3.44 6.52 -7.14
N GLN A 34 4.37 7.47 -6.97
CA GLN A 34 5.01 8.09 -8.13
C GLN A 34 6.26 7.28 -8.44
N VAL A 35 6.07 6.20 -9.20
CA VAL A 35 7.17 5.56 -9.92
C VAL A 35 7.37 6.37 -11.19
N GLU A 36 8.45 7.16 -11.24
CA GLU A 36 8.94 7.70 -12.51
C GLU A 36 9.27 6.53 -13.44
N GLY A 37 8.52 6.42 -14.53
CA GLY A 37 8.80 5.47 -15.62
C GLY A 37 7.85 4.28 -15.70
N VAL A 38 6.53 4.50 -15.81
CA VAL A 38 5.62 3.54 -16.44
C VAL A 38 4.45 4.25 -17.10
N THR A 39 4.05 3.75 -18.25
CA THR A 39 3.00 4.23 -19.16
C THR A 39 1.60 4.34 -18.54
N ARG A 40 0.93 5.48 -18.76
CA ARG A 40 -0.50 5.67 -19.13
C ARG A 40 -1.66 4.98 -18.36
N ASP A 41 -1.54 4.54 -17.12
CA ASP A 41 -2.68 3.95 -16.36
C ASP A 41 -3.21 4.82 -15.19
N ARG A 42 -4.55 4.82 -15.00
CA ARG A 42 -5.33 5.70 -14.09
C ARG A 42 -4.89 5.61 -12.62
N ILE A 43 -4.82 6.76 -11.93
CA ILE A 43 -4.41 6.84 -10.52
C ILE A 43 -5.64 6.66 -9.62
N TYR A 44 -5.66 5.55 -8.90
CA TYR A 44 -6.66 5.26 -7.86
C TYR A 44 -6.05 5.48 -6.48
N SER A 45 -6.85 5.97 -5.54
CA SER A 45 -6.48 6.02 -4.13
C SER A 45 -7.72 5.82 -3.27
N SER A 46 -7.57 5.43 -2.00
CA SER A 46 -8.70 5.29 -1.09
C SER A 46 -8.73 6.45 -0.09
N GLY A 47 -9.94 6.89 0.24
CA GLY A 47 -10.23 7.91 1.25
C GLY A 47 -11.30 7.43 2.24
N GLU A 48 -11.46 8.19 3.31
CA GLU A 48 -12.45 7.93 4.36
C GLU A 48 -13.09 9.25 4.80
N TRP A 49 -14.41 9.24 4.95
CA TRP A 49 -15.18 10.34 5.49
C TRP A 49 -16.30 9.83 6.40
N LEU A 50 -16.33 10.28 7.67
CA LEU A 50 -17.32 9.85 8.68
C LEU A 50 -17.47 8.31 8.74
N ASN A 51 -16.34 7.59 8.82
CA ASN A 51 -16.24 6.13 8.77
C ASN A 51 -16.74 5.48 7.47
N LYS A 52 -17.02 6.25 6.40
CA LYS A 52 -17.38 5.72 5.09
C LYS A 52 -16.14 5.70 4.19
N GLY A 53 -15.73 4.51 3.78
CA GLY A 53 -14.61 4.33 2.84
C GLY A 53 -15.04 4.54 1.39
N PHE A 54 -14.20 5.21 0.61
CA PHE A 54 -14.45 5.44 -0.82
C PHE A 54 -13.16 5.36 -1.63
N ASP A 55 -13.29 5.04 -2.92
CA ASP A 55 -12.17 5.09 -3.86
C ASP A 55 -12.24 6.39 -4.67
N ILE A 56 -11.10 7.04 -4.87
CA ILE A 56 -10.95 8.31 -5.57
C ILE A 56 -10.25 8.06 -6.90
N ILE A 57 -10.81 8.64 -7.96
CA ILE A 57 -10.29 8.56 -9.33
C ILE A 57 -9.80 9.96 -9.72
N ASP A 58 -8.48 10.13 -9.94
CA ASP A 58 -7.95 11.37 -10.50
C ASP A 58 -8.05 11.34 -12.03
N THR A 59 -8.92 12.19 -12.59
CA THR A 59 -8.98 12.38 -14.05
C THR A 59 -7.94 13.39 -14.55
N GLY A 60 -7.14 13.98 -13.66
CA GLY A 60 -6.21 15.08 -13.91
C GLY A 60 -4.80 14.72 -14.35
N GLY A 61 -4.30 13.53 -13.99
CA GLY A 61 -2.95 13.08 -14.34
C GLY A 61 -2.68 12.88 -15.85
N PHE A 62 -3.70 13.05 -16.70
CA PHE A 62 -3.66 12.71 -18.13
C PHE A 62 -3.71 13.92 -19.07
N VAL A 63 -4.05 15.11 -18.56
CA VAL A 63 -4.10 16.29 -19.43
C VAL A 63 -2.73 16.94 -19.43
N SER A 64 -1.91 16.55 -20.42
CA SER A 64 -0.73 17.31 -20.84
C SER A 64 -1.11 18.78 -20.89
N SER A 65 -0.29 19.66 -20.32
CA SER A 65 -0.57 21.10 -20.15
C SER A 65 -0.80 21.91 -21.45
N ASN A 66 -0.85 21.25 -22.61
CA ASN A 66 -0.92 21.85 -23.94
C ASN A 66 -1.99 21.23 -24.88
N GLU A 67 -2.90 20.38 -24.40
CA GLU A 67 -3.96 19.80 -25.26
C GLU A 67 -5.34 20.38 -24.94
N ASP A 68 -6.07 20.79 -25.98
CA ASP A 68 -7.45 21.25 -25.88
C ASP A 68 -8.32 20.13 -25.28
N ILE A 69 -9.18 20.49 -24.33
CA ILE A 69 -10.20 19.60 -23.71
C ILE A 69 -11.15 19.01 -24.77
N PHE A 70 -11.16 19.58 -25.98
CA PHE A 70 -11.87 19.09 -27.16
C PHE A 70 -11.19 17.92 -27.87
N ASN A 71 -10.01 17.48 -27.45
CA ASN A 71 -9.42 16.23 -27.93
C ASN A 71 -10.38 15.08 -27.56
N GLU A 72 -10.86 14.33 -28.56
CA GLU A 72 -11.84 13.24 -28.37
C GLU A 72 -11.39 12.27 -27.27
N LYS A 73 -10.08 12.05 -27.15
CA LYS A 73 -9.47 11.20 -26.11
C LYS A 73 -9.71 11.69 -24.68
N ILE A 74 -9.65 13.00 -24.44
CA ILE A 74 -9.90 13.57 -23.10
C ILE A 74 -11.39 13.44 -22.76
N LYS A 75 -12.25 13.64 -23.75
CA LYS A 75 -13.71 13.51 -23.58
C LYS A 75 -14.10 12.06 -23.29
N GLU A 76 -13.55 11.09 -24.01
CA GLU A 76 -13.74 9.66 -23.75
C GLU A 76 -13.32 9.29 -22.33
N GLN A 77 -12.16 9.78 -21.86
CA GLN A 77 -11.69 9.53 -20.50
C GLN A 77 -12.61 10.09 -19.41
N ILE A 78 -13.18 11.28 -19.63
CA ILE A 78 -14.14 11.86 -18.69
C ILE A 78 -15.44 11.04 -18.69
N ILE A 79 -15.93 10.60 -19.85
CA ILE A 79 -17.12 9.74 -19.96
C ILE A 79 -16.88 8.41 -19.24
N GLU A 80 -15.72 7.78 -19.42
CA GLU A 80 -15.35 6.55 -18.72
C GLU A 80 -15.32 6.75 -17.20
N ALA A 81 -14.73 7.86 -16.72
CA ALA A 81 -14.71 8.19 -15.30
C ALA A 81 -16.14 8.40 -14.74
N LEU A 82 -17.03 9.06 -15.50
CA LEU A 82 -18.43 9.26 -15.15
C LEU A 82 -19.22 7.94 -15.09
N ASN A 83 -18.89 6.97 -15.96
CA ASN A 83 -19.53 5.66 -15.97
C ASN A 83 -19.08 4.79 -14.80
N GLU A 84 -17.83 4.92 -14.37
CA GLU A 84 -17.25 4.12 -13.29
C GLU A 84 -17.54 4.64 -11.89
N CYS A 85 -17.76 5.96 -11.76
CA CYS A 85 -18.01 6.61 -10.49
C CYS A 85 -19.47 6.53 -10.03
N ASP A 86 -19.63 6.63 -8.72
CA ASP A 86 -20.90 6.71 -8.02
C ASP A 86 -21.16 8.18 -7.61
N GLY A 87 -20.10 9.00 -7.45
CA GLY A 87 -20.17 10.43 -7.15
C GLY A 87 -19.09 11.27 -7.85
N ILE A 88 -19.32 12.58 -7.96
CA ILE A 88 -18.44 13.51 -8.69
C ILE A 88 -18.08 14.73 -7.84
N ILE A 89 -16.79 15.04 -7.74
CA ILE A 89 -16.30 16.35 -7.30
C ILE A 89 -15.91 17.14 -8.55
N PHE A 90 -16.76 18.07 -8.97
CA PHE A 90 -16.48 18.93 -10.12
C PHE A 90 -15.75 20.19 -9.64
N MET A 91 -14.46 20.28 -9.95
CA MET A 91 -13.58 21.35 -9.51
C MET A 91 -13.42 22.45 -10.56
N VAL A 92 -13.56 23.69 -10.09
CA VAL A 92 -13.28 24.92 -10.85
C VAL A 92 -12.29 25.80 -10.08
N ASP A 93 -11.75 26.81 -10.74
CA ASP A 93 -10.74 27.69 -10.16
C ASP A 93 -11.32 29.07 -9.82
N GLY A 94 -11.43 29.37 -8.53
CA GLY A 94 -11.96 30.64 -8.06
C GLY A 94 -11.05 31.86 -8.29
N LYS A 95 -9.76 31.68 -8.61
CA LYS A 95 -8.85 32.78 -8.96
C LYS A 95 -8.92 33.12 -10.45
N ASP A 96 -8.97 32.11 -11.29
CA ASP A 96 -9.08 32.30 -12.75
C ASP A 96 -10.50 32.67 -13.19
N GLY A 97 -11.51 32.30 -12.39
CA GLY A 97 -12.92 32.53 -12.71
C GLY A 97 -13.50 31.54 -13.72
N LEU A 98 -14.69 31.85 -14.24
CA LEU A 98 -15.46 30.97 -15.12
C LEU A 98 -14.78 30.81 -16.49
N ASN A 99 -14.46 29.57 -16.86
CA ASN A 99 -13.91 29.25 -18.18
C ASN A 99 -14.97 28.62 -19.11
N PRO A 100 -14.93 28.85 -20.44
CA PRO A 100 -15.84 28.18 -21.38
C PRO A 100 -15.83 26.65 -21.29
N ASN A 101 -14.67 26.05 -20.98
CA ASN A 101 -14.55 24.61 -20.80
C ASN A 101 -15.28 24.10 -19.55
N ASP A 102 -15.39 24.93 -18.50
CA ASP A 102 -16.15 24.58 -17.30
C ASP A 102 -17.64 24.44 -17.63
N SER A 103 -18.16 25.26 -18.55
CA SER A 103 -19.56 25.16 -19.02
C SER A 103 -19.83 23.87 -19.80
N HIS A 104 -18.85 23.35 -20.55
CA HIS A 104 -18.98 22.09 -21.27
C HIS A 104 -18.94 20.89 -20.30
N LEU A 105 -17.99 20.90 -19.36
CA LEU A 105 -17.88 19.86 -18.32
C LEU A 105 -19.10 19.85 -17.41
N ALA A 106 -19.62 21.02 -17.02
CA ALA A 106 -20.84 21.15 -16.24
C ALA A 106 -22.04 20.51 -16.95
N LYS A 107 -22.16 20.66 -18.28
CA LYS A 107 -23.18 19.94 -19.05
C LYS A 107 -23.00 18.44 -18.92
N MET A 108 -21.79 17.90 -19.10
CA MET A 108 -21.54 16.46 -18.98
C MET A 108 -21.85 15.91 -17.59
N VAL A 109 -21.42 16.61 -16.53
CA VAL A 109 -21.71 16.27 -15.13
C VAL A 109 -23.21 16.29 -14.86
N ARG A 110 -23.95 17.26 -15.41
CA ARG A 110 -25.41 17.32 -15.26
C ARG A 110 -26.14 16.17 -15.98
N HIS A 111 -25.66 15.73 -17.14
CA HIS A 111 -26.29 14.63 -17.89
C HIS A 111 -25.94 13.24 -17.33
N SER A 112 -24.90 13.10 -16.52
CA SER A 112 -24.48 11.81 -15.95
C SER A 112 -25.49 11.23 -14.94
N SER A 113 -26.42 12.07 -14.43
CA SER A 113 -27.39 11.72 -13.39
C SER A 113 -26.76 11.21 -12.08
N LYS A 114 -25.44 11.36 -11.90
CA LYS A 114 -24.72 11.02 -10.67
C LYS A 114 -24.83 12.15 -9.66
N ASN A 115 -24.71 11.83 -8.36
CA ASN A 115 -24.58 12.90 -7.37
C ASN A 115 -23.25 13.63 -7.54
N TYR A 116 -23.27 14.95 -7.49
CA TYR A 116 -22.11 15.78 -7.72
C TYR A 116 -22.06 16.97 -6.76
N VAL A 117 -20.85 17.46 -6.50
CA VAL A 117 -20.58 18.72 -5.80
C VAL A 117 -19.72 19.62 -6.68
N LEU A 118 -20.12 20.88 -6.83
CA LEU A 118 -19.33 21.91 -7.49
C LEU A 118 -18.38 22.53 -6.45
N ALA A 119 -17.08 22.29 -6.60
CA ALA A 119 -16.06 22.76 -5.68
C ALA A 119 -15.23 23.89 -6.31
N VAL A 120 -15.32 25.10 -5.74
CA VAL A 120 -14.56 26.27 -6.20
C VAL A 120 -13.24 26.34 -5.45
N ASN A 121 -12.16 25.90 -6.09
CA ASN A 121 -10.85 25.80 -5.46
C ASN A 121 -10.08 27.13 -5.46
N LYS A 122 -9.02 27.21 -4.65
CA LYS A 122 -8.16 28.41 -4.45
C LYS A 122 -8.87 29.57 -3.75
N CYS A 123 -9.89 29.25 -2.94
CA CYS A 123 -10.54 30.18 -2.00
C CYS A 123 -9.76 30.25 -0.68
N ASP A 124 -8.51 30.74 -0.74
CA ASP A 124 -7.58 30.72 0.39
C ASP A 124 -7.86 31.81 1.45
N THR A 125 -8.77 32.75 1.17
CA THR A 125 -9.07 33.92 2.00
C THR A 125 -10.52 33.90 2.50
N PRO A 126 -10.82 34.47 3.69
CA PRO A 126 -12.17 34.50 4.25
C PRO A 126 -13.21 35.19 3.35
N ASP A 127 -12.76 36.15 2.53
CA ASP A 127 -13.61 36.88 1.58
C ASP A 127 -13.70 36.18 0.22
N HIS A 128 -14.25 34.97 0.21
CA HIS A 128 -14.37 34.14 -1.00
C HIS A 128 -15.75 34.21 -1.66
N ASN A 129 -16.71 34.92 -1.06
CA ASN A 129 -18.06 35.08 -1.59
C ASN A 129 -18.04 35.67 -3.02
N ASP A 130 -17.16 36.63 -3.30
CA ASP A 130 -17.02 37.20 -4.64
C ASP A 130 -16.49 36.19 -5.67
N ARG A 131 -15.70 35.19 -5.24
CA ARG A 131 -15.10 34.18 -6.14
C ARG A 131 -16.08 33.07 -6.54
N ILE A 132 -17.15 32.87 -5.78
CA ILE A 132 -18.14 31.81 -6.06
C ILE A 132 -19.28 32.30 -6.95
N ILE A 133 -19.62 33.61 -6.89
CA ILE A 133 -20.75 34.21 -7.62
C ILE A 133 -20.76 33.84 -9.12
N PRO A 134 -19.64 33.91 -9.86
CA PRO A 134 -19.64 33.59 -11.29
C PRO A 134 -20.04 32.15 -11.62
N PHE A 135 -19.86 31.20 -10.68
CA PHE A 135 -20.08 29.78 -10.96
C PHE A 135 -21.54 29.33 -10.81
N PHE A 136 -22.41 30.16 -10.23
CA PHE A 136 -23.86 29.92 -10.25
C PHE A 136 -24.42 29.85 -11.69
N SER A 137 -23.79 30.54 -12.64
CA SER A 137 -24.22 30.53 -14.05
C SER A 137 -24.02 29.17 -14.74
N LEU A 138 -23.29 28.22 -14.14
CA LEU A 138 -23.13 26.86 -14.66
C LEU A 138 -24.44 26.04 -14.59
N GLY A 139 -25.44 26.51 -13.82
CA GLY A 139 -26.72 25.83 -13.65
C GLY A 139 -26.55 24.48 -12.95
N LEU A 140 -25.69 24.45 -11.93
CA LEU A 140 -25.44 23.33 -11.02
C LEU A 140 -25.94 23.70 -9.62
N LYS A 141 -25.83 22.76 -8.68
CA LYS A 141 -26.07 23.01 -7.24
C LYS A 141 -25.12 24.09 -6.69
N GLU A 142 -25.43 24.60 -5.49
CA GLU A 142 -24.67 25.65 -4.82
C GLU A 142 -23.16 25.33 -4.78
N PRO A 143 -22.29 26.25 -5.25
CA PRO A 143 -20.85 26.04 -5.26
C PRO A 143 -20.27 26.07 -3.84
N VAL A 144 -19.45 25.07 -3.51
CA VAL A 144 -18.75 24.98 -2.23
C VAL A 144 -17.35 25.58 -2.38
N PRO A 145 -16.99 26.64 -1.64
CA PRO A 145 -15.65 27.22 -1.68
C PRO A 145 -14.66 26.33 -0.94
N ILE A 146 -13.54 25.98 -1.59
CA ILE A 146 -12.49 25.16 -0.99
C ILE A 146 -11.09 25.74 -1.19
N SER A 147 -10.19 25.35 -0.29
CA SER A 147 -8.75 25.43 -0.51
C SER A 147 -8.18 24.02 -0.46
N GLY A 148 -7.90 23.42 -1.61
CA GLY A 148 -7.24 22.12 -1.69
C GLY A 148 -5.86 22.13 -1.00
N LEU A 149 -5.17 23.28 -1.02
CA LEU A 149 -3.87 23.45 -0.38
C LEU A 149 -3.98 23.44 1.15
N ASN A 150 -4.91 24.19 1.73
CA ASN A 150 -5.02 24.37 3.18
C ASN A 150 -6.04 23.44 3.84
N GLY A 151 -6.92 22.81 3.05
CA GLY A 151 -7.97 21.90 3.49
C GLY A 151 -9.29 22.56 3.90
N ALA A 152 -9.40 23.89 3.85
CA ALA A 152 -10.65 24.61 4.13
C ALA A 152 -11.75 24.22 3.13
N GLY A 153 -12.98 24.04 3.62
CA GLY A 153 -14.16 23.68 2.81
C GLY A 153 -14.19 22.24 2.27
N VAL A 154 -13.11 21.47 2.41
CA VAL A 154 -13.04 20.10 1.89
C VAL A 154 -13.99 19.15 2.65
N GLY A 155 -14.21 19.39 3.94
CA GLY A 155 -15.20 18.65 4.72
C GLY A 155 -16.61 18.87 4.20
N ASP A 156 -16.98 20.13 3.93
CA ASP A 156 -18.31 20.49 3.42
C ASP A 156 -18.59 19.86 2.06
N VAL A 157 -17.57 19.74 1.19
CA VAL A 157 -17.68 19.01 -0.08
C VAL A 157 -18.01 17.53 0.16
N LEU A 158 -17.33 16.88 1.12
CA LEU A 158 -17.57 15.48 1.44
C LEU A 158 -18.93 15.29 2.12
N ASP A 159 -19.30 16.14 3.07
CA ASP A 159 -20.63 16.10 3.70
C ASP A 159 -21.74 16.23 2.67
N THR A 160 -21.63 17.20 1.76
CA THR A 160 -22.62 17.40 0.68
C THR A 160 -22.69 16.20 -0.26
N LEU A 161 -21.55 15.59 -0.58
CA LEU A 161 -21.47 14.44 -1.48
C LEU A 161 -22.06 13.18 -0.82
N PHE A 162 -21.77 12.94 0.46
CA PHE A 162 -22.20 11.77 1.22
C PHE A 162 -23.58 11.91 1.89
N ALA A 163 -24.20 13.10 1.84
CA ALA A 163 -25.58 13.29 2.28
C ALA A 163 -26.59 12.51 1.42
N HIS A 164 -26.27 12.23 0.16
CA HIS A 164 -27.15 11.52 -0.76
C HIS A 164 -27.17 10.02 -0.49
N GLU A 165 -28.36 9.41 -0.38
CA GLU A 165 -28.55 7.99 -0.03
C GLU A 165 -27.79 7.02 -0.96
N ASP A 166 -27.73 7.28 -2.27
CA ASP A 166 -26.94 6.47 -3.20
C ASP A 166 -25.42 6.48 -2.96
N LEU A 167 -24.92 7.47 -2.22
CA LEU A 167 -23.53 7.59 -1.77
C LEU A 167 -23.36 7.31 -0.28
N GLN A 168 -24.47 7.11 0.43
CA GLN A 168 -24.47 6.35 1.66
C GLN A 168 -24.25 4.88 1.25
N GLY A 169 -23.00 4.55 0.90
CA GLY A 169 -22.53 3.19 1.15
C GLY A 169 -22.96 2.82 2.57
N GLN A 170 -23.24 1.54 2.79
CA GLN A 170 -23.47 1.05 4.15
C GLN A 170 -22.39 1.63 5.07
N ASP A 171 -22.74 1.83 6.33
CA ASP A 171 -21.74 2.00 7.38
C ASP A 171 -20.57 1.07 7.06
N PHE A 172 -19.34 1.46 7.39
CA PHE A 172 -18.34 0.43 7.61
C PHE A 172 -19.00 -0.51 8.63
N GLU A 173 -19.60 -1.60 8.15
CA GLU A 173 -19.81 -2.76 8.97
C GLU A 173 -18.39 -3.00 9.42
N ASP A 174 -18.17 -2.76 10.71
CA ASP A 174 -17.09 -3.41 11.41
C ASP A 174 -17.20 -4.87 10.96
N ILE A 175 -16.36 -5.23 9.99
CA ILE A 175 -15.82 -6.57 9.95
C ILE A 175 -15.01 -6.60 11.23
N ASP A 176 -15.73 -6.83 12.31
CA ASP A 176 -15.16 -7.22 13.56
C ASP A 176 -14.23 -8.37 13.19
N GLU A 177 -13.00 -8.27 13.69
CA GLU A 177 -11.80 -9.01 13.31
C GLU A 177 -10.94 -8.36 12.20
N GLU A 178 -9.97 -7.56 12.63
CA GLU A 178 -8.76 -7.16 11.88
C GLU A 178 -8.40 -8.16 10.79
N SER A 179 -8.60 -7.79 9.52
CA SER A 179 -8.39 -8.74 8.43
C SER A 179 -6.95 -8.68 7.95
N MET A 180 -6.12 -9.66 8.31
CA MET A 180 -4.76 -9.78 7.78
C MET A 180 -4.79 -10.43 6.39
N SER A 181 -4.13 -9.82 5.41
CA SER A 181 -3.93 -10.45 4.10
C SER A 181 -2.56 -11.12 3.98
N ILE A 182 -2.53 -12.38 3.55
CA ILE A 182 -1.31 -13.19 3.38
C ILE A 182 -1.15 -13.61 1.93
N SER A 183 0.07 -13.59 1.40
CA SER A 183 0.43 -14.29 0.15
C SER A 183 1.48 -15.38 0.40
N ILE A 184 1.35 -16.54 -0.24
CA ILE A 184 2.33 -17.64 -0.15
C ILE A 184 3.16 -17.69 -1.44
N VAL A 185 4.46 -17.40 -1.33
CA VAL A 185 5.39 -17.30 -2.46
C VAL A 185 6.59 -18.23 -2.29
N GLY A 186 7.27 -18.55 -3.38
CA GLY A 186 8.40 -19.49 -3.37
C GLY A 186 8.52 -20.25 -4.69
N MET A 187 9.64 -20.95 -4.87
CA MET A 187 9.91 -21.72 -6.10
C MET A 187 8.86 -22.81 -6.37
N PRO A 188 8.72 -23.31 -7.61
CA PRO A 188 7.90 -24.48 -7.90
C PRO A 188 8.26 -25.67 -7.00
N ASN A 189 7.26 -26.48 -6.63
CA ASN A 189 7.43 -27.73 -5.88
C ASN A 189 8.03 -27.63 -4.46
N VAL A 190 8.20 -26.41 -3.91
CA VAL A 190 8.59 -26.20 -2.49
C VAL A 190 7.48 -26.53 -1.48
N GLY A 191 6.27 -26.83 -1.96
CA GLY A 191 5.13 -27.24 -1.13
C GLY A 191 4.18 -26.11 -0.71
N LYS A 192 4.12 -24.99 -1.45
CA LYS A 192 3.18 -23.87 -1.19
C LYS A 192 1.71 -24.32 -1.05
N SER A 193 1.22 -25.14 -1.98
CA SER A 193 -0.16 -25.65 -1.97
C SER A 193 -0.41 -26.60 -0.81
N SER A 194 0.60 -27.40 -0.43
CA SER A 194 0.53 -28.27 0.74
C SER A 194 0.45 -27.46 2.03
N ILE A 195 1.21 -26.36 2.14
CA ILE A 195 1.13 -25.43 3.28
C ILE A 195 -0.26 -24.80 3.33
N LEU A 196 -0.77 -24.28 2.21
CA LEU A 196 -2.12 -23.70 2.13
C LEU A 196 -3.17 -24.69 2.65
N ASN A 197 -3.15 -25.93 2.15
CA ASN A 197 -4.11 -26.95 2.57
C ASN A 197 -3.95 -27.32 4.05
N ALA A 198 -2.72 -27.40 4.55
CA ALA A 198 -2.45 -27.71 5.96
C ALA A 198 -2.96 -26.60 6.89
N LEU A 199 -2.84 -25.33 6.48
CA LEU A 199 -3.40 -24.17 7.20
C LEU A 199 -4.94 -24.22 7.23
N ILE A 200 -5.58 -24.45 6.07
CA ILE A 200 -7.04 -24.53 5.96
C ILE A 200 -7.62 -25.68 6.80
N GLN A 201 -7.02 -26.87 6.72
CA GLN A 201 -7.52 -28.07 7.41
C GLN A 201 -7.40 -28.00 8.94
N LYS A 202 -6.45 -27.21 9.45
CA LYS A 202 -6.20 -27.12 10.89
C LYS A 202 -7.17 -26.18 11.59
N GLU A 203 -7.55 -25.10 10.93
CA GLU A 203 -8.28 -23.99 11.56
C GLU A 203 -9.82 -24.06 11.37
N GLN A 204 -10.38 -25.21 10.97
CA GLN A 204 -11.81 -25.36 10.64
C GLN A 204 -12.34 -24.16 9.84
N ALA A 205 -11.63 -23.78 8.78
CA ALA A 205 -12.00 -22.62 8.00
C ALA A 205 -13.43 -22.80 7.45
N ILE A 206 -14.34 -21.90 7.83
CA ILE A 206 -15.57 -21.71 7.08
C ILE A 206 -15.14 -21.12 5.73
N VAL A 207 -14.94 -21.99 4.75
CA VAL A 207 -14.65 -21.57 3.37
C VAL A 207 -15.96 -21.04 2.80
N SER A 208 -16.17 -19.72 2.85
CA SER A 208 -17.29 -19.10 2.16
C SER A 208 -16.99 -19.07 0.66
N ASN A 209 -17.49 -20.06 -0.08
CA ASN A 209 -17.59 -19.97 -1.53
C ASN A 209 -18.79 -19.08 -1.86
N ILE A 210 -18.64 -17.76 -1.81
CA ILE A 210 -19.68 -16.88 -2.36
C ILE A 210 -19.58 -17.01 -3.89
N ALA A 211 -20.39 -17.92 -4.42
CA ALA A 211 -20.58 -18.09 -5.84
C ALA A 211 -21.29 -16.84 -6.40
N GLY A 212 -20.66 -16.19 -7.38
CA GLY A 212 -21.26 -15.07 -8.13
C GLY A 212 -20.58 -13.74 -7.89
N THR A 213 -19.49 -13.48 -8.61
CA THR A 213 -19.38 -12.44 -9.66
C THR A 213 -17.92 -12.39 -10.12
N THR A 214 -17.73 -12.38 -11.43
CA THR A 214 -16.45 -12.65 -12.11
C THR A 214 -15.47 -11.47 -12.02
N ARG A 215 -14.58 -11.48 -11.02
CA ARG A 215 -13.14 -11.09 -11.14
C ARG A 215 -12.32 -11.37 -9.86
N ASP A 216 -12.97 -11.48 -8.71
CA ASP A 216 -12.33 -11.59 -7.38
C ASP A 216 -12.48 -12.96 -6.68
N SER A 217 -12.92 -13.99 -7.41
CA SER A 217 -13.24 -15.33 -6.87
C SER A 217 -12.03 -16.25 -6.61
N ILE A 218 -10.86 -15.70 -6.28
CA ILE A 218 -9.57 -16.44 -6.25
C ILE A 218 -8.93 -16.50 -4.84
N ASP A 219 -9.38 -15.69 -3.89
CA ASP A 219 -8.79 -15.59 -2.56
C ASP A 219 -9.48 -16.57 -1.57
N THR A 220 -8.72 -17.15 -0.65
CA THR A 220 -9.27 -18.04 0.39
C THR A 220 -9.36 -17.28 1.72
N HIS A 221 -10.52 -17.31 2.38
CA HIS A 221 -10.70 -16.72 3.70
C HIS A 221 -10.67 -17.81 4.77
N ILE A 222 -9.95 -17.57 5.85
CA ILE A 222 -9.90 -18.44 7.04
C ILE A 222 -10.16 -17.60 8.28
N LYS A 223 -10.78 -18.19 9.30
CA LYS A 223 -10.83 -17.60 10.65
C LYS A 223 -9.79 -18.28 11.52
N TRP A 224 -9.03 -17.51 12.27
CA TRP A 224 -7.97 -18.00 13.16
C TRP A 224 -8.07 -17.28 14.51
N HIS A 225 -8.44 -18.00 15.58
CA HIS A 225 -8.69 -17.42 16.92
C HIS A 225 -9.62 -16.20 16.96
N GLY A 226 -10.63 -16.17 16.08
CA GLY A 226 -11.48 -14.99 15.95
C GLY A 226 -10.73 -13.82 15.30
N HIS A 227 -9.79 -14.10 14.41
CA HIS A 227 -9.23 -13.13 13.48
C HIS A 227 -9.53 -13.57 12.04
N SER A 228 -9.90 -12.60 11.20
CA SER A 228 -10.12 -12.85 9.77
C SER A 228 -8.79 -12.83 9.04
N ILE A 229 -8.48 -13.88 8.29
CA ILE A 229 -7.26 -13.97 7.49
C ILE A 229 -7.63 -14.25 6.04
N LYS A 230 -7.19 -13.37 5.15
CA LYS A 230 -7.37 -13.48 3.71
C LYS A 230 -6.09 -13.98 3.05
N ILE A 231 -6.11 -15.18 2.48
CA ILE A 231 -5.00 -15.69 1.67
C ILE A 231 -5.23 -15.29 0.21
N VAL A 232 -4.34 -14.45 -0.31
CA VAL A 232 -4.43 -13.87 -1.65
C VAL A 232 -3.90 -14.83 -2.72
N ASP A 233 -4.56 -14.83 -3.89
CA ASP A 233 -4.17 -15.54 -5.11
C ASP A 233 -4.02 -17.08 -4.95
N THR A 234 -5.03 -17.71 -4.36
CA THR A 234 -5.00 -19.16 -4.11
C THR A 234 -5.27 -20.04 -5.33
N ALA A 235 -5.77 -19.48 -6.45
CA ALA A 235 -6.05 -20.25 -7.67
C ALA A 235 -4.76 -20.78 -8.32
N GLY A 236 -3.68 -20.01 -8.31
CA GLY A 236 -2.36 -20.47 -8.78
C GLY A 236 -1.81 -21.62 -7.93
N LEU A 237 -2.07 -21.60 -6.63
CA LEU A 237 -1.67 -22.68 -5.71
C LEU A 237 -2.53 -23.93 -5.89
N ARG A 238 -3.84 -23.79 -6.14
CA ARG A 238 -4.77 -24.93 -6.33
C ARG A 238 -4.69 -25.58 -7.71
N LYS A 239 -4.37 -24.83 -8.78
CA LYS A 239 -4.19 -25.40 -10.12
C LYS A 239 -2.89 -26.21 -10.27
N LYS A 240 -1.80 -25.79 -9.61
CA LYS A 240 -0.48 -26.46 -9.65
C LYS A 240 -0.43 -27.82 -8.96
N SER A 241 -1.46 -28.22 -8.19
CA SER A 241 -1.52 -29.59 -7.65
C SER A 241 -1.91 -30.63 -8.71
N LYS A 242 -2.23 -30.21 -9.96
CA LYS A 242 -2.74 -31.10 -11.02
C LYS A 242 -1.94 -31.08 -12.34
N ILE A 243 -0.94 -30.20 -12.51
CA ILE A 243 -0.21 -30.05 -13.79
C ILE A 243 1.28 -29.88 -13.51
N ASP A 244 2.09 -30.68 -14.20
CA ASP A 244 3.55 -30.62 -14.24
C ASP A 244 3.93 -29.70 -15.42
N ASP A 245 4.33 -28.46 -15.16
CA ASP A 245 4.82 -27.57 -16.21
C ASP A 245 5.89 -26.61 -15.69
N ASP A 246 6.95 -26.51 -16.49
CA ASP A 246 8.30 -26.06 -16.11
C ASP A 246 8.58 -24.58 -16.45
N ILE A 247 7.56 -23.74 -16.56
CA ILE A 247 7.72 -22.34 -16.99
C ILE A 247 6.81 -21.42 -16.19
N GLU A 248 7.19 -20.91 -15.01
CA GLU A 248 6.23 -20.04 -14.30
C GLU A 248 6.74 -19.25 -13.07
N TYR A 249 7.92 -18.62 -13.14
CA TYR A 249 8.30 -17.64 -12.10
C TYR A 249 8.27 -16.19 -12.59
N TYR A 250 8.74 -15.91 -13.82
CA TYR A 250 8.79 -14.55 -14.39
C TYR A 250 7.59 -14.19 -15.28
N SER A 251 6.79 -15.17 -15.69
CA SER A 251 5.76 -15.00 -16.73
C SER A 251 4.39 -14.56 -16.21
N SER A 252 4.20 -14.38 -14.89
CA SER A 252 2.91 -13.96 -14.36
C SER A 252 3.01 -12.61 -13.66
N LEU A 253 2.40 -11.59 -14.27
CA LEU A 253 1.98 -10.35 -13.60
C LEU A 253 1.23 -10.64 -12.28
N ARG A 254 0.65 -11.84 -12.15
CA ARG A 254 -0.12 -12.33 -10.99
C ARG A 254 0.71 -12.55 -9.71
N ALA A 255 1.95 -13.06 -9.80
CA ALA A 255 2.82 -13.18 -8.62
C ALA A 255 3.22 -11.81 -8.06
N VAL A 256 3.31 -10.79 -8.94
CA VAL A 256 3.56 -9.40 -8.56
C VAL A 256 2.30 -8.78 -7.94
N ASP A 257 1.12 -9.02 -8.52
CA ASP A 257 -0.17 -8.53 -7.99
C ASP A 257 -0.50 -9.10 -6.61
N SER A 258 -0.24 -10.39 -6.38
CA SER A 258 -0.50 -11.03 -5.07
C SER A 258 0.44 -10.49 -3.97
N LEU A 259 1.70 -10.21 -4.29
CA LEU A 259 2.63 -9.53 -3.40
C LEU A 259 2.16 -8.11 -3.05
N ILE A 260 1.59 -7.37 -4.01
CA ILE A 260 1.07 -6.01 -3.78
C ILE A 260 -0.13 -6.02 -2.83
N ARG A 261 -0.99 -7.05 -2.93
CA ARG A 261 -2.25 -7.15 -2.18
C ARG A 261 -2.14 -7.80 -0.79
N SER A 262 -0.96 -8.30 -0.39
CA SER A 262 -0.76 -8.91 0.93
C SER A 262 -0.09 -7.97 1.94
N ASP A 263 -0.43 -8.11 3.21
CA ASP A 263 0.23 -7.44 4.33
C ASP A 263 1.50 -8.18 4.74
N VAL A 264 1.42 -9.51 4.78
CA VAL A 264 2.54 -10.40 5.10
C VAL A 264 2.75 -11.45 4.01
N VAL A 265 4.00 -11.64 3.64
CA VAL A 265 4.41 -12.61 2.62
C VAL A 265 5.05 -13.81 3.30
N LEU A 266 4.52 -15.00 3.05
CA LEU A 266 5.13 -16.27 3.45
C LEU A 266 6.06 -16.74 2.34
N LEU A 267 7.38 -16.58 2.53
CA LEU A 267 8.39 -17.10 1.63
C LEU A 267 8.68 -18.56 1.96
N VAL A 268 8.26 -19.48 1.09
CA VAL A 268 8.44 -20.92 1.27
C VAL A 268 9.72 -21.38 0.56
N ILE A 269 10.60 -22.00 1.35
CA ILE A 269 11.87 -22.60 0.92
C ILE A 269 11.78 -24.11 1.12
N ASP A 270 12.36 -24.87 0.20
CA ASP A 270 12.51 -26.32 0.35
C ASP A 270 13.78 -26.64 1.14
N ALA A 271 13.63 -27.32 2.29
CA ALA A 271 14.75 -27.68 3.16
C ALA A 271 15.81 -28.55 2.49
N GLU A 272 15.44 -29.35 1.49
CA GLU A 272 16.39 -30.22 0.80
C GLU A 272 17.20 -29.47 -0.26
N LYS A 273 16.59 -28.47 -0.90
CA LYS A 273 17.24 -27.66 -1.94
C LYS A 273 18.07 -26.52 -1.34
N GLY A 274 17.72 -26.06 -0.15
CA GLY A 274 18.39 -24.96 0.52
C GLY A 274 18.01 -23.59 -0.02
N PHE A 275 18.79 -22.57 0.33
CA PHE A 275 18.54 -21.18 -0.01
C PHE A 275 19.36 -20.72 -1.24
N THR A 276 18.84 -21.01 -2.43
CA THR A 276 19.58 -20.81 -3.68
C THR A 276 19.48 -19.37 -4.21
N LYS A 277 20.14 -19.09 -5.33
CA LYS A 277 20.06 -17.80 -6.03
C LYS A 277 18.61 -17.39 -6.34
N GLN A 278 17.75 -18.35 -6.65
CA GLN A 278 16.36 -18.07 -7.00
C GLN A 278 15.59 -17.57 -5.78
N GLU A 279 15.68 -18.26 -4.62
CA GLU A 279 15.09 -17.82 -3.35
C GLU A 279 15.59 -16.43 -2.94
N LYS A 280 16.90 -16.14 -3.10
CA LYS A 280 17.47 -14.81 -2.88
C LYS A 280 16.82 -13.73 -3.74
N THR A 281 16.52 -14.03 -5.00
CA THR A 281 15.81 -13.11 -5.90
C THR A 281 14.37 -12.87 -5.44
N ILE A 282 13.65 -13.91 -5.02
CA ILE A 282 12.28 -13.76 -4.47
C ILE A 282 12.33 -12.86 -3.22
N ALA A 283 13.20 -13.19 -2.27
CA ALA A 283 13.36 -12.43 -1.03
C ALA A 283 13.71 -10.97 -1.29
N SER A 284 14.63 -10.71 -2.23
CA SER A 284 15.00 -9.36 -2.63
C SER A 284 13.82 -8.57 -3.20
N GLU A 285 12.94 -9.21 -3.97
CA GLU A 285 11.73 -8.55 -4.50
C GLU A 285 10.74 -8.18 -3.39
N ILE A 286 10.49 -9.11 -2.45
CA ILE A 286 9.63 -8.86 -1.28
C ILE A 286 10.14 -7.65 -0.49
N ILE A 287 11.45 -7.61 -0.21
CA ILE A 287 12.12 -6.51 0.49
C ILE A 287 12.03 -5.21 -0.34
N ARG A 288 12.27 -5.25 -1.64
CA ARG A 288 12.19 -4.07 -2.50
C ARG A 288 10.81 -3.41 -2.44
N ARG A 289 9.77 -4.25 -2.44
CA ARG A 289 8.35 -3.86 -2.32
C ARG A 289 7.96 -3.39 -0.91
N GLY A 290 8.82 -3.55 0.08
CA GLY A 290 8.54 -3.09 1.44
C GLY A 290 7.55 -3.98 2.19
N LYS A 291 7.39 -5.24 1.76
CA LYS A 291 6.43 -6.15 2.37
C LYS A 291 7.00 -6.76 3.64
N ARG A 292 6.12 -7.10 4.57
CA ARG A 292 6.48 -7.91 5.73
C ARG A 292 6.70 -9.34 5.28
N MET A 293 7.60 -10.06 5.93
CA MET A 293 7.96 -11.40 5.49
C MET A 293 8.17 -12.35 6.66
N VAL A 294 7.66 -13.57 6.49
CA VAL A 294 7.97 -14.74 7.32
C VAL A 294 8.50 -15.84 6.40
N ILE A 295 9.60 -16.46 6.80
CA ILE A 295 10.29 -17.49 6.02
C ILE A 295 9.87 -18.86 6.54
N LEU A 296 9.37 -19.72 5.65
CA LEU A 296 8.97 -21.08 5.95
C LEU A 296 9.93 -22.06 5.26
N VAL A 297 10.79 -22.71 6.04
CA VAL A 297 11.63 -23.81 5.57
C VAL A 297 10.81 -25.10 5.68
N ASN A 298 10.20 -25.49 4.56
CA ASN A 298 9.27 -26.61 4.44
C ASN A 298 9.99 -27.92 4.10
N LYS A 299 9.29 -29.05 4.25
CA LYS A 299 9.83 -30.41 4.09
C LYS A 299 10.92 -30.75 5.11
N TRP A 300 10.87 -30.12 6.29
CA TRP A 300 11.84 -30.35 7.36
C TRP A 300 11.82 -31.78 7.93
N ASP A 301 10.78 -32.56 7.62
CA ASP A 301 10.75 -34.00 7.90
C ASP A 301 11.80 -34.79 7.11
N LEU A 302 12.17 -34.32 5.92
CA LEU A 302 13.13 -35.00 5.03
C LEU A 302 14.60 -34.76 5.44
N THR A 303 14.86 -33.83 6.37
CA THR A 303 16.21 -33.56 6.88
C THR A 303 16.59 -34.42 8.08
N ALA A 304 15.68 -35.24 8.62
CA ALA A 304 15.90 -36.03 9.84
C ALA A 304 17.12 -36.97 9.78
N ASN A 305 17.47 -37.46 8.60
CA ASN A 305 18.63 -38.35 8.39
C ASN A 305 19.90 -37.59 7.95
N LYS A 306 19.83 -36.26 7.83
CA LYS A 306 20.96 -35.40 7.49
C LYS A 306 21.52 -34.81 8.79
N ASN A 307 22.84 -34.70 8.93
CA ASN A 307 23.49 -34.02 10.07
C ASN A 307 23.33 -32.48 10.00
N ILE A 308 22.11 -32.00 9.72
CA ILE A 308 21.80 -30.59 9.54
C ILE A 308 20.78 -30.20 10.60
N SER A 309 21.20 -29.32 11.51
CA SER A 309 20.30 -28.73 12.50
C SER A 309 19.59 -27.49 11.96
N ALA A 310 18.48 -27.11 12.59
CA ALA A 310 17.76 -25.89 12.25
C ALA A 310 18.64 -24.64 12.42
N GLU A 311 19.51 -24.62 13.43
CA GLU A 311 20.41 -23.49 13.68
C GLU A 311 21.47 -23.39 12.58
N MET A 312 22.09 -24.52 12.20
CA MET A 312 23.08 -24.53 11.11
C MET A 312 22.48 -24.04 9.79
N PHE A 313 21.27 -24.49 9.44
CA PHE A 313 20.60 -24.04 8.21
C PHE A 313 20.27 -22.53 8.27
N LYS A 314 19.85 -22.03 9.43
CA LYS A 314 19.58 -20.62 9.65
C LYS A 314 20.87 -19.78 9.51
N GLU A 315 21.96 -20.21 10.14
CA GLU A 315 23.26 -19.55 10.06
C GLU A 315 23.77 -19.52 8.61
N GLU A 316 23.67 -20.63 7.89
CA GLU A 316 24.05 -20.71 6.47
C GLU A 316 23.20 -19.74 5.63
N MET A 317 21.89 -19.71 5.82
CA MET A 317 21.00 -18.79 5.10
C MET A 317 21.32 -17.31 5.39
N ILE A 318 21.61 -16.98 6.66
CA ILE A 318 22.00 -15.61 7.06
C ILE A 318 23.39 -15.26 6.50
N HIS A 319 24.33 -16.20 6.48
CA HIS A 319 25.64 -16.02 5.88
C HIS A 319 25.51 -15.71 4.37
N GLU A 320 24.70 -16.50 3.67
CA GLU A 320 24.44 -16.37 2.24
C GLU A 320 23.62 -15.12 1.87
N PHE A 321 22.77 -14.63 2.78
CA PHE A 321 22.03 -13.40 2.62
C PHE A 321 21.66 -12.76 3.96
N HIS A 322 22.54 -11.86 4.42
CA HIS A 322 22.49 -11.25 5.75
C HIS A 322 21.15 -10.59 6.14
N LEU A 323 20.36 -10.13 5.16
CA LEU A 323 19.04 -9.53 5.43
C LEU A 323 18.04 -10.52 6.03
N MET A 324 18.23 -11.84 5.86
CA MET A 324 17.33 -12.87 6.39
C MET A 324 17.31 -12.91 7.92
N GLN A 325 18.34 -12.38 8.59
CA GLN A 325 18.39 -12.36 10.07
C GLN A 325 17.25 -11.54 10.70
N TYR A 326 16.64 -10.64 9.94
CA TYR A 326 15.58 -9.75 10.42
C TYR A 326 14.17 -10.31 10.24
N TYR A 327 14.03 -11.48 9.64
CA TYR A 327 12.73 -12.08 9.34
C TYR A 327 12.60 -13.39 10.12
N PRO A 328 11.43 -13.68 10.73
CA PRO A 328 11.22 -14.95 11.40
C PRO A 328 11.38 -16.14 10.45
N ILE A 329 12.06 -17.19 10.91
CA ILE A 329 12.34 -18.41 10.14
C ILE A 329 11.71 -19.59 10.88
N LEU A 330 10.71 -20.21 10.25
CA LEU A 330 10.01 -21.36 10.79
C LEU A 330 10.35 -22.62 9.99
N PHE A 331 10.82 -23.64 10.70
CA PHE A 331 11.06 -24.97 10.14
C PHE A 331 9.80 -25.82 10.29
N VAL A 332 9.17 -26.15 9.16
CA VAL A 332 7.84 -26.77 9.10
C VAL A 332 7.81 -27.98 8.18
N SER A 333 6.77 -28.80 8.34
CA SER A 333 6.45 -29.85 7.39
C SER A 333 4.96 -29.82 7.12
N ALA A 334 4.58 -29.44 5.91
CA ALA A 334 3.19 -29.47 5.47
C ALA A 334 2.64 -30.91 5.44
N LEU A 335 3.49 -31.90 5.11
CA LEU A 335 3.10 -33.31 5.00
C LEU A 335 2.74 -33.90 6.37
N THR A 336 3.64 -33.76 7.34
CA THR A 336 3.44 -34.28 8.71
C THR A 336 2.65 -33.32 9.61
N LYS A 337 2.31 -32.13 9.09
CA LYS A 337 1.68 -31.00 9.80
C LYS A 337 2.51 -30.48 10.99
N ARG A 338 3.81 -30.83 11.06
CA ARG A 338 4.72 -30.38 12.12
C ARG A 338 4.89 -28.86 12.07
N ARG A 339 4.65 -28.21 13.22
CA ARG A 339 4.80 -26.75 13.44
C ARG A 339 3.95 -25.85 12.53
N ILE A 340 2.94 -26.40 11.83
CA ILE A 340 2.05 -25.61 10.97
C ILE A 340 1.18 -24.62 11.77
N SER A 341 0.80 -24.93 13.02
CA SER A 341 0.04 -23.98 13.87
C SER A 341 0.80 -22.69 14.15
N ASN A 342 2.12 -22.78 14.26
CA ASN A 342 2.96 -21.64 14.61
C ASN A 342 3.06 -20.65 13.45
N VAL A 343 2.73 -21.07 12.22
CA VAL A 343 2.80 -20.20 11.04
C VAL A 343 1.85 -19.02 11.19
N LEU A 344 0.56 -19.25 11.45
CA LEU A 344 -0.40 -18.15 11.58
C LEU A 344 -0.10 -17.26 12.79
N SER A 345 0.29 -17.87 13.91
CA SER A 345 0.70 -17.12 15.11
C SER A 345 1.87 -16.19 14.85
N GLU A 346 2.96 -16.68 14.23
CA GLU A 346 4.12 -15.85 13.92
C GLU A 346 3.78 -14.78 12.87
N THR A 347 2.98 -15.14 11.88
CA THR A 347 2.54 -14.21 10.83
C THR A 347 1.69 -13.09 11.40
N TRP A 348 0.79 -13.42 12.35
CA TRP A 348 -0.03 -12.46 13.08
C TRP A 348 0.82 -11.51 13.91
N THR A 349 1.79 -12.05 14.67
CA THR A 349 2.75 -11.25 15.43
C THR A 349 3.46 -10.24 14.52
N VAL A 350 3.95 -10.68 13.35
CA VAL A 350 4.59 -9.78 12.36
C VAL A 350 3.60 -8.76 11.78
N PHE A 351 2.33 -9.13 11.59
CA PHE A 351 1.28 -8.24 11.11
C PHE A 351 0.92 -7.14 12.12
N GLU A 352 0.88 -7.48 13.41
CA GLU A 352 0.62 -6.52 14.48
C GLU A 352 1.80 -5.59 14.75
N LYS A 353 3.02 -6.02 14.41
CA LYS A 353 4.21 -5.19 14.61
C LYS A 353 4.11 -3.86 13.90
N GLN A 354 4.42 -2.83 14.69
CA GLN A 354 4.41 -1.44 14.30
C GLN A 354 3.08 -1.07 13.65
N ARG A 355 1.98 -1.18 14.41
CA ARG A 355 0.65 -0.60 14.11
C ARG A 355 0.59 0.93 14.26
N ASP A 356 1.53 1.46 15.03
CA ASP A 356 1.71 2.89 15.24
C ASP A 356 3.11 3.38 14.86
N LYS A 357 3.20 4.67 14.58
CA LYS A 357 4.47 5.36 14.34
C LYS A 357 5.31 5.37 15.62
N ILE A 358 6.59 5.08 15.51
CA ILE A 358 7.52 5.29 16.63
C ILE A 358 7.59 6.79 16.91
N GLY A 359 7.29 7.18 18.14
CA GLY A 359 7.24 8.58 18.55
C GLY A 359 8.54 9.31 18.21
N THR A 360 8.43 10.48 17.57
CA THR A 360 9.58 11.28 17.12
C THR A 360 10.55 11.60 18.27
N LYS A 361 10.04 11.82 19.49
CA LYS A 361 10.87 12.00 20.69
C LYS A 361 11.77 10.79 20.97
N ALA A 362 11.19 9.58 21.00
CA ALA A 362 11.93 8.34 21.23
C ALA A 362 12.99 8.09 20.15
N LEU A 363 12.66 8.35 18.88
CA LEU A 363 13.61 8.25 17.77
C LEU A 363 14.79 9.22 17.92
N ASN A 364 14.55 10.47 18.33
CA ASN A 364 15.63 11.45 18.48
C ASN A 364 16.50 11.17 19.72
N GLU A 365 15.91 10.72 20.82
CA GLU A 365 16.67 10.26 22.00
C GLU A 365 17.54 9.04 21.66
N TRP A 366 17.01 8.10 20.87
CA TRP A 366 17.78 6.98 20.33
C TRP A 366 18.92 7.44 19.42
N LEU A 367 18.66 8.37 18.49
CA LEU A 367 19.65 8.87 17.53
C LEU A 367 20.88 9.45 18.25
N VAL A 368 20.66 10.23 19.30
CA VAL A 368 21.75 10.80 20.11
C VAL A 368 22.63 9.69 20.71
N LYS A 369 22.01 8.62 21.26
CA LYS A 369 22.74 7.48 21.83
C LYS A 369 23.52 6.71 20.76
N ALA A 370 22.91 6.44 19.61
CA ALA A 370 23.56 5.74 18.50
C ALA A 370 24.77 6.53 17.97
N VAL A 371 24.59 7.83 17.67
CA VAL A 371 25.67 8.70 17.20
C VAL A 371 26.80 8.83 18.22
N ARG A 372 26.48 8.87 19.51
CA ARG A 372 27.50 8.93 20.58
C ARG A 372 28.31 7.63 20.66
N LYS A 373 27.66 6.47 20.51
CA LYS A 373 28.32 5.15 20.52
C LYS A 373 29.23 4.97 19.31
N TYR A 374 28.79 5.40 18.13
CA TYR A 374 29.57 5.33 16.90
C TYR A 374 29.37 6.60 16.07
N PRO A 375 30.26 7.61 16.21
CA PRO A 375 30.15 8.87 15.47
C PRO A 375 30.29 8.67 13.96
N PRO A 376 29.58 9.45 13.12
CA PRO A 376 29.78 9.45 11.68
C PRO A 376 31.24 9.82 11.35
N PRO A 377 31.94 9.07 10.48
CA PRO A 377 33.30 9.41 10.10
C PRO A 377 33.31 10.75 9.34
N ALA A 378 34.31 11.59 9.62
CA ALA A 378 34.55 12.79 8.82
C ALA A 378 35.07 12.38 7.43
N LEU A 379 34.47 12.91 6.38
CA LEU A 379 34.87 12.63 5.00
C LEU A 379 35.15 13.94 4.29
N GLN A 380 36.25 13.98 3.54
CA GLN A 380 36.69 15.18 2.80
C GLN A 380 36.84 16.41 3.73
N GLY A 381 37.34 16.20 4.95
CA GLY A 381 37.47 17.26 5.97
C GLY A 381 36.14 17.77 6.54
N LYS A 382 34.99 17.22 6.14
CA LYS A 382 33.66 17.64 6.60
C LYS A 382 33.17 16.74 7.72
N SER A 383 32.89 17.34 8.87
CA SER A 383 32.21 16.68 9.99
C SER A 383 30.72 16.54 9.67
N ILE A 384 30.24 15.30 9.66
CA ILE A 384 28.84 14.98 9.41
C ILE A 384 28.08 15.05 10.74
N LYS A 385 27.00 15.85 10.77
CA LYS A 385 26.11 15.99 11.92
C LYS A 385 24.72 15.50 11.56
N LEU A 386 24.28 14.40 12.17
CA LEU A 386 22.88 13.96 12.16
C LEU A 386 22.12 14.80 13.19
N LYS A 387 21.18 15.61 12.73
CA LYS A 387 20.47 16.59 13.57
C LYS A 387 19.17 16.04 14.14
N PHE A 388 18.46 15.26 13.32
CA PHE A 388 17.09 14.86 13.59
C PHE A 388 16.75 13.60 12.82
N VAL A 389 15.84 12.79 13.37
CA VAL A 389 15.24 11.64 12.70
C VAL A 389 13.73 11.65 12.91
N ASP A 390 12.98 11.27 11.88
CA ASP A 390 11.55 11.02 12.00
C ASP A 390 11.13 9.84 11.13
N GLN A 391 10.08 9.13 11.56
CA GLN A 391 9.45 8.10 10.74
C GLN A 391 8.43 8.76 9.80
N VAL A 392 8.77 8.91 8.53
CA VAL A 392 7.96 9.66 7.54
C VAL A 392 6.92 8.79 6.85
N GLN A 393 7.05 7.46 6.94
CA GLN A 393 6.09 6.51 6.43
C GLN A 393 5.96 5.36 7.41
N PHE A 394 4.75 4.85 7.47
CA PHE A 394 4.34 3.84 8.42
C PHE A 394 4.65 2.42 7.91
N LEU A 395 4.13 2.04 6.73
CA LEU A 395 4.37 0.73 6.11
C LEU A 395 4.80 0.86 4.64
N PRO A 396 5.94 0.27 4.21
CA PRO A 396 7.07 -0.06 5.09
C PRO A 396 7.53 1.17 5.90
N PRO A 397 8.02 0.99 7.13
CA PRO A 397 8.61 2.07 7.90
C PRO A 397 9.77 2.74 7.15
N ILE A 398 9.63 4.05 6.89
CA ILE A 398 10.71 4.87 6.33
C ILE A 398 11.19 5.85 7.40
N PHE A 399 12.45 5.72 7.80
CA PHE A 399 13.12 6.62 8.73
C PHE A 399 13.93 7.66 7.96
N ALA A 400 13.53 8.93 8.05
CA ALA A 400 14.23 10.05 7.43
C ALA A 400 15.19 10.70 8.44
N PHE A 401 16.49 10.58 8.16
CA PHE A 401 17.56 11.22 8.91
C PHE A 401 17.94 12.54 8.24
N PHE A 402 17.96 13.62 8.99
CA PHE A 402 18.33 14.95 8.50
C PHE A 402 19.74 15.31 8.95
N CYS A 403 20.59 15.68 8.01
CA CYS A 403 21.98 16.01 8.27
C CYS A 403 22.53 17.10 7.36
N ASN A 404 23.67 17.66 7.75
CA ASN A 404 24.35 18.71 6.99
C ASN A 404 24.89 18.23 5.62
N TYR A 405 25.36 16.98 5.53
CA TYR A 405 25.97 16.40 4.32
C TYR A 405 25.44 15.00 4.00
N PRO A 406 24.20 14.86 3.48
CA PRO A 406 23.56 13.56 3.25
C PRO A 406 24.31 12.67 2.26
N LYS A 407 24.93 13.28 1.24
CA LYS A 407 25.72 12.56 0.23
C LYS A 407 27.02 11.96 0.78
N LEU A 408 27.49 12.42 1.95
CA LEU A 408 28.71 11.92 2.57
C LEU A 408 28.44 10.80 3.58
N ILE A 409 27.19 10.47 3.88
CA ILE A 409 26.87 9.32 4.73
C ILE A 409 27.20 8.03 3.97
N THR A 410 28.18 7.26 4.46
CA THR A 410 28.61 6.01 3.85
C THR A 410 27.54 4.91 3.95
N VAL A 411 27.59 3.94 3.04
CA VAL A 411 26.74 2.74 3.09
C VAL A 411 26.94 1.98 4.40
N ALA A 412 28.19 1.88 4.87
CA ALA A 412 28.51 1.23 6.14
C ALA A 412 27.82 1.93 7.33
N TYR A 413 27.80 3.27 7.35
CA TYR A 413 27.14 4.01 8.41
C TYR A 413 25.60 3.91 8.33
N LYS A 414 25.03 3.89 7.12
CA LYS A 414 23.60 3.59 6.94
C LYS A 414 23.24 2.20 7.49
N ARG A 415 24.08 1.19 7.23
CA ARG A 415 23.90 -0.16 7.77
C ARG A 415 24.01 -0.19 9.28
N TYR A 416 24.96 0.55 9.86
CA TYR A 416 25.04 0.73 11.31
C TYR A 416 23.73 1.30 11.89
N LEU A 417 23.23 2.41 11.36
CA LEU A 417 21.97 3.01 11.82
C LEU A 417 20.78 2.06 11.65
N HIS A 418 20.74 1.34 10.52
CA HIS A 418 19.73 0.33 10.24
C HIS A 418 19.72 -0.77 11.30
N ASN A 419 20.90 -1.30 11.65
CA ASN A 419 21.02 -2.36 12.66
C ASN A 419 20.65 -1.85 14.06
N GLN A 420 21.14 -0.65 14.43
CA GLN A 420 20.81 -0.06 15.73
C GLN A 420 19.33 0.26 15.88
N LEU A 421 18.61 0.62 14.79
CA LEU A 421 17.16 0.77 14.83
C LEU A 421 16.49 -0.56 15.18
N ARG A 422 16.89 -1.65 14.52
CA ARG A 422 16.31 -2.98 14.75
C ARG A 422 16.65 -3.55 16.13
N GLU A 423 17.82 -3.24 16.66
CA GLU A 423 18.18 -3.62 18.04
C GLU A 423 17.38 -2.84 19.10
N SER A 424 16.95 -1.61 18.79
CA SER A 424 16.32 -0.71 19.76
C SER A 424 14.79 -0.70 19.69
N PHE A 425 14.23 -1.14 18.56
CA PHE A 425 12.80 -1.13 18.29
C PHE A 425 12.38 -2.47 17.70
N ASP A 426 11.21 -2.97 18.08
CA ASP A 426 10.68 -4.24 17.59
C ASP A 426 10.25 -4.13 16.12
N LEU A 427 11.22 -4.39 15.23
CA LEU A 427 11.07 -4.26 13.77
C LEU A 427 11.27 -5.60 13.04
N ASP A 428 11.37 -6.70 13.76
CA ASP A 428 11.55 -8.02 13.15
C ASP A 428 10.34 -8.43 12.31
N GLY A 429 10.59 -9.02 11.15
CA GLY A 429 9.57 -9.32 10.15
C GLY A 429 9.21 -8.15 9.23
N LEU A 430 9.59 -6.91 9.59
CA LEU A 430 9.29 -5.71 8.80
C LEU A 430 10.43 -5.38 7.83
N THR A 431 10.08 -4.90 6.63
CA THR A 431 11.06 -4.21 5.78
C THR A 431 11.17 -2.76 6.22
N ILE A 432 12.38 -2.28 6.55
CA ILE A 432 12.63 -0.88 6.90
C ILE A 432 13.45 -0.19 5.81
N LYS A 433 13.16 1.08 5.53
CA LYS A 433 13.95 1.90 4.59
C LYS A 433 14.52 3.12 5.30
N LEU A 434 15.77 3.45 5.01
CA LEU A 434 16.40 4.67 5.51
C LEU A 434 16.49 5.71 4.41
N SER A 435 16.03 6.92 4.68
CA SER A 435 16.22 8.09 3.83
C SER A 435 17.17 9.05 4.54
N VAL A 436 18.15 9.60 3.83
CA VAL A 436 19.04 10.63 4.38
C VAL A 436 18.84 11.90 3.58
N ARG A 437 18.45 12.98 4.26
CA ARG A 437 18.06 14.25 3.67
C ARG A 437 18.93 15.39 4.19
N LYS A 438 19.03 16.45 3.40
CA LYS A 438 19.70 17.68 3.85
C LYS A 438 18.80 18.39 4.85
N GLY A 439 19.35 18.81 5.99
CA GLY A 439 18.65 19.58 7.01
C GLY A 439 19.59 20.36 7.90
#